data_AF-A0A928GTG1-F1
#
_entry.id   AF-A0A928GTG1-F1
#
_cell.length_a   1.000
_cell.length_b   1.000
_cell.length_c   1.000
_cell.angle_alpha   90.00
_cell.angle_beta   90.00
_cell.angle_gamma   90.00
#
_symmetry.space_group_name_H-M   'P 1'
#
loop_
_entity.id
_entity.type
_entity.pdbx_description
1 polymer ?
#
loop_
_entity_poly.entity_id
_entity_poly.type
_entity_poly.pdbx_seq_one_letter_code
_entity_poly.pdbx_strand_id
1 'polypeptide(L)'
;MFWKNFITLLRRYTASSLLNIIGMSVAFASVYLLMVQVTNDLSYNKKIPDADLIYRLEHPNPSTEGNWYAVWNNDFPFRLCDAIPEVESRGATWLLSQDAEFSYKVNDEIRNINLNLSRSDEEAFKVFGFELIAGTVEDMGPRDIVIKESVANRYGLEVGELLHFGRGTKEGMEFNVVGIYSDFPKPSDIATADCFILMPEIGKTEKMWSYNLYIRLYPNANAEDVTAKMRENLLDMCRKEGLSEEETNEMLSFFEPRLNPLTRLYFATECEGDMNKKGNATTTYTLLAIAILILAIAFINFVNFFFALIPVRIRTVNNLKIFGAPTIRLRLNFLFETLGLITLSILGAAIIVVVFADTSLINYISTSVRVIDNWRLILSLIAVLFVLGLLVSIYPAWYITRFSPAMVMKGSFHATKSGRVLRYMLVGIQYVISLTLIIVAMFLHRQHHFMMNNDMGINKEQLYCIATDDMMNVEKYNTLA
;
A
#
# COMPACT_ATOMS: atom_id res chain seq x y z
N MET A 1 19.44 7.74 39.07
CA MET A 1 19.06 6.56 39.90
C MET A 1 18.28 5.52 39.09
N PHE A 2 17.25 5.92 38.34
CA PHE A 2 16.49 5.04 37.42
C PHE A 2 17.38 4.24 36.45
N TRP A 3 18.39 4.91 35.85
CA TRP A 3 19.37 4.26 34.96
C TRP A 3 20.20 3.15 35.62
N LYS A 4 20.62 3.32 36.88
CA LYS A 4 21.36 2.30 37.63
C LYS A 4 20.48 1.08 37.94
N ASN A 5 19.19 1.30 38.21
CA ASN A 5 18.22 0.21 38.42
C ASN A 5 17.95 -0.56 37.13
N PHE A 6 17.83 0.13 35.99
CA PHE A 6 17.66 -0.49 34.68
C PHE A 6 18.87 -1.37 34.28
N ILE A 7 20.11 -0.86 34.46
CA ILE A 7 21.32 -1.64 34.22
C ILE A 7 21.40 -2.86 35.15
N THR A 8 20.97 -2.70 36.41
CA THR A 8 20.94 -3.82 37.38
C THR A 8 19.92 -4.87 36.96
N LEU A 9 18.77 -4.47 36.40
CA LEU A 9 17.77 -5.39 35.85
C LEU A 9 18.33 -6.19 34.67
N LEU A 10 19.02 -5.52 33.73
CA LEU A 10 19.66 -6.18 32.59
C LEU A 10 20.74 -7.17 33.04
N ARG A 11 21.54 -6.82 34.06
CA ARG A 11 22.63 -7.68 34.57
C ARG A 11 22.15 -8.81 35.48
N ARG A 12 21.06 -8.62 36.22
CA ARG A 12 20.56 -9.59 37.22
C ARG A 12 19.51 -10.54 36.65
N TYR A 13 18.79 -10.13 35.61
CA TYR A 13 17.75 -10.92 34.93
C TYR A 13 18.04 -11.03 33.43
N THR A 14 19.28 -11.39 33.08
CA THR A 14 19.81 -11.42 31.71
C THR A 14 18.96 -12.27 30.77
N ALA A 15 18.66 -13.52 31.13
CA ALA A 15 17.90 -14.43 30.26
C ALA A 15 16.49 -13.92 29.94
N SER A 16 15.74 -13.46 30.95
CA SER A 16 14.39 -12.94 30.74
C SER A 16 14.38 -11.59 30.02
N SER A 17 15.36 -10.72 30.29
CA SER A 17 15.46 -9.43 29.60
C SER A 17 15.86 -9.62 28.14
N LEU A 18 16.79 -10.53 27.85
CA LEU A 18 17.24 -10.86 26.51
C LEU A 18 16.12 -11.50 25.67
N LEU A 19 15.39 -12.47 26.24
CA LEU A 19 14.25 -13.09 25.57
C LEU A 19 13.14 -12.08 25.27
N ASN A 20 12.83 -11.18 26.22
CA ASN A 20 11.89 -10.10 25.98
C ASN A 20 12.38 -9.16 24.87
N ILE A 21 13.65 -8.74 24.92
CA ILE A 21 14.18 -7.81 23.93
C ILE A 21 14.12 -8.44 22.54
N ILE A 22 14.66 -9.65 22.37
CA ILE A 22 14.68 -10.35 21.07
C ILE A 22 13.27 -10.63 20.57
N GLY A 23 12.40 -11.20 21.42
CA GLY A 23 11.03 -11.54 21.02
C GLY A 23 10.22 -10.30 20.61
N MET A 24 10.35 -9.20 21.35
CA MET A 24 9.69 -7.94 21.02
C MET A 24 10.31 -7.28 19.78
N SER A 25 11.65 -7.33 19.61
CA SER A 25 12.32 -6.82 18.40
C SER A 25 11.81 -7.52 17.14
N VAL A 26 11.74 -8.85 17.15
CA VAL A 26 11.23 -9.64 16.03
C VAL A 26 9.76 -9.32 15.78
N ALA A 27 8.93 -9.32 16.82
CA ALA A 27 7.51 -9.00 16.69
C ALA A 27 7.28 -7.60 16.10
N PHE A 28 8.01 -6.59 16.59
CA PHE A 28 7.89 -5.22 16.10
C PHE A 28 8.38 -5.07 14.68
N ALA A 29 9.48 -5.74 14.31
CA ALA A 29 9.96 -5.77 12.93
C ALA A 29 8.93 -6.42 12.00
N SER A 30 8.38 -7.58 12.37
CA SER A 30 7.34 -8.26 11.60
C SER A 30 6.07 -7.41 11.46
N VAL A 31 5.59 -6.80 12.54
CA VAL A 31 4.42 -5.90 12.50
C VAL A 31 4.70 -4.70 11.61
N TYR A 32 5.88 -4.09 11.68
CA TYR A 32 6.25 -3.00 10.80
C TYR A 32 6.21 -3.42 9.32
N LEU A 33 6.87 -4.52 8.96
CA LEU A 33 6.90 -5.02 7.57
C LEU A 33 5.51 -5.30 7.02
N LEU A 34 4.65 -5.96 7.81
CA LEU A 34 3.26 -6.22 7.44
C LEU A 34 2.47 -4.91 7.28
N MET A 35 2.64 -3.98 8.22
CA MET A 35 1.93 -2.71 8.20
C MET A 35 2.38 -1.78 7.07
N VAL A 36 3.63 -1.86 6.59
CA VAL A 36 4.09 -1.14 5.39
C VAL A 36 3.25 -1.57 4.18
N GLN A 37 3.12 -2.87 3.95
CA GLN A 37 2.29 -3.40 2.86
C GLN A 37 0.80 -3.07 3.06
N VAL A 38 0.26 -3.29 4.26
CA VAL A 38 -1.16 -2.98 4.55
C VAL A 38 -1.47 -1.51 4.37
N THR A 39 -0.59 -0.62 4.84
CA THR A 39 -0.77 0.84 4.69
C THR A 39 -0.67 1.24 3.23
N ASN A 40 0.27 0.65 2.48
CA ASN A 40 0.37 0.86 1.04
C ASN A 40 -0.96 0.52 0.34
N ASP A 41 -1.49 -0.68 0.59
CA ASP A 41 -2.70 -1.17 -0.06
C ASP A 41 -3.95 -0.39 0.34
N LEU A 42 -4.10 -0.08 1.64
CA LEU A 42 -5.25 0.67 2.14
C LEU A 42 -5.20 2.18 1.81
N SER A 43 -4.04 2.72 1.44
CA SER A 43 -3.86 4.13 1.04
C SER A 43 -3.77 4.35 -0.46
N TYR A 44 -3.92 3.28 -1.26
CA TYR A 44 -3.86 3.34 -2.72
C TYR A 44 -4.89 4.33 -3.27
N ASN A 45 -4.44 5.24 -4.14
CA ASN A 45 -5.19 6.39 -4.70
C ASN A 45 -5.70 7.44 -3.70
N LYS A 46 -5.82 7.12 -2.40
CA LYS A 46 -6.41 8.03 -1.38
C LYS A 46 -5.58 9.26 -1.06
N LYS A 47 -4.32 9.30 -1.49
CA LYS A 47 -3.43 10.45 -1.27
C LYS A 47 -3.51 11.47 -2.40
N ILE A 48 -4.21 11.17 -3.50
CA ILE A 48 -4.46 12.14 -4.56
C ILE A 48 -5.35 13.25 -3.98
N PRO A 49 -5.05 14.54 -4.24
CA PRO A 49 -5.93 15.64 -3.85
C PRO A 49 -7.35 15.42 -4.36
N ASP A 50 -8.33 15.56 -3.47
CA ASP A 50 -9.76 15.39 -3.78
C ASP A 50 -10.11 14.02 -4.41
N ALA A 51 -9.38 12.96 -4.09
CA ALA A 51 -9.62 11.62 -4.62
C ALA A 51 -11.06 11.11 -4.44
N ASP A 52 -11.76 11.57 -3.39
CA ASP A 52 -13.15 11.20 -3.11
C ASP A 52 -14.16 11.84 -4.09
N LEU A 53 -13.72 12.85 -4.86
CA LEU A 53 -14.52 13.50 -5.91
C LEU A 53 -14.27 12.92 -7.31
N ILE A 54 -13.30 12.01 -7.44
CA ILE A 54 -12.91 11.43 -8.72
C ILE A 54 -13.48 10.02 -8.83
N TYR A 55 -14.17 9.75 -9.93
CA TYR A 55 -14.83 8.50 -10.23
C TYR A 55 -14.37 8.01 -11.60
N ARG A 56 -14.25 6.69 -11.77
CA ARG A 56 -14.13 6.08 -13.08
C ARG A 56 -15.52 5.73 -13.61
N LEU A 57 -15.79 6.09 -14.86
CA LEU A 57 -17.00 5.66 -15.54
C LEU A 57 -16.79 4.25 -16.10
N GLU A 58 -17.70 3.35 -15.75
CA GLU A 58 -17.70 1.94 -16.14
C GLU A 58 -19.05 1.58 -16.77
N HIS A 59 -19.08 0.49 -17.53
CA HIS A 59 -20.29 -0.06 -18.13
C HIS A 59 -20.37 -1.59 -17.93
N PRO A 60 -21.53 -2.25 -18.13
CA PRO A 60 -21.63 -3.68 -17.91
C PRO A 60 -20.77 -4.46 -18.90
N ASN A 61 -20.23 -5.59 -18.45
CA ASN A 61 -19.50 -6.48 -19.33
C ASN A 61 -20.48 -7.37 -20.10
N PRO A 62 -20.51 -7.31 -21.44
CA PRO A 62 -21.43 -8.12 -22.23
C PRO A 62 -21.07 -9.61 -22.26
N SER A 63 -19.83 -9.97 -21.90
CA SER A 63 -19.36 -11.36 -21.90
C SER A 63 -19.59 -12.07 -20.56
N THR A 64 -19.71 -11.32 -19.46
CA THR A 64 -19.79 -11.87 -18.11
C THR A 64 -20.84 -11.13 -17.29
N GLU A 65 -22.00 -11.76 -17.11
CA GLU A 65 -23.11 -11.19 -16.34
C GLU A 65 -22.67 -10.85 -14.90
N GLY A 66 -23.00 -9.63 -14.45
CA GLY A 66 -22.64 -9.12 -13.12
C GLY A 66 -21.25 -8.48 -13.01
N ASN A 67 -20.38 -8.66 -14.01
CA ASN A 67 -19.12 -7.94 -14.12
C ASN A 67 -19.27 -6.64 -14.91
N TRP A 68 -18.29 -5.76 -14.71
CA TRP A 68 -18.21 -4.45 -15.33
C TRP A 68 -16.96 -4.36 -16.20
N TYR A 69 -16.91 -3.36 -17.05
CA TYR A 69 -15.80 -3.08 -17.93
C TYR A 69 -15.34 -1.64 -17.74
N ALA A 70 -14.02 -1.44 -17.60
CA ALA A 70 -13.42 -0.12 -17.31
C ALA A 70 -13.13 0.71 -18.56
N VAL A 71 -13.09 0.05 -19.72
CA VAL A 71 -12.46 0.57 -20.93
C VAL A 71 -13.50 0.96 -21.94
N TRP A 72 -13.39 2.19 -22.42
CA TRP A 72 -14.20 2.74 -23.50
C TRP A 72 -13.39 2.82 -24.79
N ASN A 73 -14.06 2.73 -25.94
CA ASN A 73 -13.44 2.67 -27.26
C ASN A 73 -14.01 3.65 -28.30
N ASN A 74 -14.91 4.54 -27.89
CA ASN A 74 -15.63 5.49 -28.73
C ASN A 74 -15.84 6.82 -27.97
N ASP A 75 -16.52 7.81 -28.52
CA ASP A 75 -16.83 9.08 -27.84
C ASP A 75 -18.14 9.06 -27.03
N PHE A 76 -18.86 7.94 -27.04
CA PHE A 76 -20.13 7.76 -26.35
C PHE A 76 -20.10 8.16 -24.86
N PRO A 77 -19.12 7.76 -24.04
CA PRO A 77 -19.15 8.08 -22.62
C PRO A 77 -18.99 9.58 -22.34
N PHE A 78 -18.34 10.33 -23.25
CA PHE A 78 -18.28 11.79 -23.13
C PHE A 78 -19.68 12.40 -23.28
N ARG A 79 -20.48 11.91 -24.23
CA ARG A 79 -21.85 12.37 -24.46
C ARG A 79 -22.80 12.06 -23.29
N LEU A 80 -22.57 10.96 -22.57
CA LEU A 80 -23.34 10.64 -21.35
C LEU A 80 -23.14 11.67 -20.24
N CYS A 81 -21.91 12.18 -20.14
CA CYS A 81 -21.51 13.15 -19.13
C CYS A 81 -21.80 14.59 -19.57
N ASP A 82 -21.90 14.83 -20.88
CA ASP A 82 -22.27 16.11 -21.46
C ASP A 82 -23.64 16.56 -20.92
N ALA A 83 -23.73 17.84 -20.57
CA ALA A 83 -24.91 18.49 -20.01
C ALA A 83 -25.30 18.13 -18.57
N ILE A 84 -24.48 17.39 -17.80
CA ILE A 84 -24.70 17.19 -16.36
C ILE A 84 -24.01 18.31 -15.55
N PRO A 85 -24.76 19.21 -14.88
CA PRO A 85 -24.17 20.38 -14.18
C PRO A 85 -23.25 20.02 -13.01
N GLU A 86 -23.45 18.84 -12.41
CA GLU A 86 -22.66 18.36 -11.27
C GLU A 86 -21.26 17.84 -11.64
N VAL A 87 -21.00 17.61 -12.93
CA VAL A 87 -19.69 17.20 -13.43
C VAL A 87 -18.80 18.43 -13.59
N GLU A 88 -17.69 18.48 -12.85
CA GLU A 88 -16.72 19.57 -12.90
C GLU A 88 -15.79 19.42 -14.11
N SER A 89 -15.25 18.22 -14.32
CA SER A 89 -14.38 17.88 -15.45
C SER A 89 -14.38 16.38 -15.72
N ARG A 90 -13.95 15.96 -16.91
CA ARG A 90 -13.81 14.55 -17.27
C ARG A 90 -12.58 14.34 -18.13
N GLY A 91 -11.88 13.24 -17.98
CA GLY A 91 -10.62 13.03 -18.67
C GLY A 91 -10.34 11.57 -18.92
N ALA A 92 -9.92 11.26 -20.13
CA ALA A 92 -9.49 9.95 -20.54
C ALA A 92 -8.01 9.75 -20.24
N THR A 93 -7.66 8.56 -19.73
CA THR A 93 -6.27 8.14 -19.63
C THR A 93 -6.07 6.69 -20.09
N TRP A 94 -4.91 6.41 -20.66
CA TRP A 94 -4.51 5.07 -21.05
C TRP A 94 -3.01 4.85 -20.81
N LEU A 95 -2.66 3.81 -20.05
CA LEU A 95 -1.27 3.40 -19.89
C LEU A 95 -0.82 2.70 -21.18
N LEU A 96 -0.01 3.38 -21.98
CA LEU A 96 0.38 2.89 -23.30
C LEU A 96 1.51 1.87 -23.21
N SER A 97 2.53 2.15 -22.38
CA SER A 97 3.70 1.31 -22.26
C SER A 97 4.34 1.50 -20.89
N GLN A 98 4.64 0.39 -20.24
CA GLN A 98 5.55 0.34 -19.09
C GLN A 98 6.93 0.06 -19.68
N ASP A 99 7.89 0.96 -19.45
CA ASP A 99 9.25 0.90 -20.02
C ASP A 99 9.40 1.35 -21.50
N ALA A 100 8.71 2.42 -21.92
CA ALA A 100 8.91 3.02 -23.23
C ALA A 100 10.32 3.62 -23.36
N GLU A 101 11.08 3.17 -24.35
CA GLU A 101 12.43 3.68 -24.62
C GLU A 101 12.36 5.02 -25.37
N PHE A 102 13.05 6.02 -24.83
CA PHE A 102 13.29 7.31 -25.47
C PHE A 102 14.78 7.62 -25.49
N SER A 103 15.18 8.46 -26.43
CA SER A 103 16.53 9.01 -26.56
C SER A 103 16.48 10.54 -26.45
N TYR A 104 17.47 11.13 -25.81
CA TYR A 104 17.61 12.59 -25.70
C TYR A 104 19.08 12.97 -25.83
N LYS A 105 19.32 14.24 -26.14
CA LYS A 105 20.66 14.75 -26.43
C LYS A 105 21.22 15.50 -25.24
N VAL A 106 22.43 15.15 -24.80
CA VAL A 106 23.18 15.90 -23.78
C VAL A 106 24.59 16.15 -24.31
N ASN A 107 24.98 17.41 -24.51
CA ASN A 107 26.31 17.79 -24.99
C ASN A 107 26.76 17.01 -26.26
N ASP A 108 25.87 16.89 -27.25
CA ASP A 108 26.07 16.10 -28.48
C ASP A 108 26.10 14.56 -28.36
N GLU A 109 26.05 14.03 -27.14
CA GLU A 109 25.91 12.59 -26.88
C GLU A 109 24.43 12.17 -26.79
N ILE A 110 24.10 11.02 -27.36
CA ILE A 110 22.78 10.41 -27.21
C ILE A 110 22.75 9.65 -25.91
N ARG A 111 21.73 9.93 -25.09
CA ARG A 111 21.42 9.16 -23.89
C ARG A 111 20.04 8.55 -24.03
N ASN A 112 19.85 7.39 -23.41
CA ASN A 112 18.57 6.69 -23.40
C ASN A 112 17.91 6.85 -22.04
N ILE A 113 16.59 6.95 -22.05
CA ILE A 113 15.72 6.95 -20.87
C ILE A 113 14.59 5.97 -21.12
N ASN A 114 14.17 5.29 -20.07
CA ASN A 114 12.98 4.47 -20.13
C ASN A 114 11.91 5.11 -19.24
N LEU A 115 10.74 5.30 -19.80
CA LEU A 115 9.63 6.01 -19.15
C LEU A 115 8.35 5.19 -19.23
N ASN A 116 7.58 5.18 -18.16
CA ASN A 116 6.19 4.72 -18.20
C ASN A 116 5.34 5.76 -18.93
N LEU A 117 5.05 5.50 -20.20
CA LEU A 117 4.33 6.38 -21.09
C LEU A 117 2.83 6.15 -20.97
N SER A 118 2.12 7.20 -20.57
CA SER A 118 0.66 7.25 -20.59
C SER A 118 0.19 8.22 -21.67
N ARG A 119 -1.04 7.99 -22.14
CA ARG A 119 -1.78 8.96 -22.94
C ARG A 119 -2.90 9.54 -22.11
N SER A 120 -3.20 10.81 -22.34
CA SER A 120 -4.38 11.46 -21.79
C SER A 120 -4.98 12.46 -22.76
N ASP A 121 -6.25 12.80 -22.56
CA ASP A 121 -6.76 14.06 -23.11
C ASP A 121 -6.31 15.27 -22.25
N GLU A 122 -6.64 16.47 -22.70
CA GLU A 122 -6.28 17.71 -22.00
C GLU A 122 -7.05 17.89 -20.68
N GLU A 123 -8.28 17.38 -20.59
CA GLU A 123 -9.09 17.54 -19.38
C GLU A 123 -8.68 16.59 -18.25
N ALA A 124 -8.00 15.48 -18.53
CA ALA A 124 -7.42 14.61 -17.51
C ALA A 124 -6.49 15.38 -16.55
N PHE A 125 -5.77 16.38 -17.06
CA PHE A 125 -4.92 17.24 -16.22
C PHE A 125 -5.75 18.00 -15.17
N LYS A 126 -6.97 18.42 -15.51
CA LYS A 126 -7.92 19.07 -14.59
C LYS A 126 -8.57 18.09 -13.63
N VAL A 127 -8.96 16.90 -14.09
CA VAL A 127 -9.59 15.87 -13.26
C VAL A 127 -8.71 15.47 -12.07
N PHE A 128 -7.44 15.17 -12.34
CA PHE A 128 -6.49 14.75 -11.30
C PHE A 128 -5.79 15.92 -10.61
N GLY A 129 -6.00 17.16 -11.06
CA GLY A 129 -5.41 18.36 -10.47
C GLY A 129 -3.89 18.41 -10.61
N PHE A 130 -3.37 18.27 -11.84
CA PHE A 130 -1.93 18.36 -12.10
C PHE A 130 -1.40 19.76 -11.74
N GLU A 131 -0.36 19.80 -10.91
CA GLU A 131 0.39 21.03 -10.62
C GLU A 131 1.59 21.11 -11.57
N LEU A 132 1.59 22.11 -12.46
CA LEU A 132 2.70 22.36 -13.39
C LEU A 132 3.77 23.22 -12.72
N ILE A 133 5.00 22.73 -12.72
CA ILE A 133 6.18 23.42 -12.18
C ILE A 133 6.83 24.29 -13.25
N ALA A 134 6.81 23.83 -14.50
CA ALA A 134 7.32 24.57 -15.64
C ALA A 134 6.50 24.26 -16.90
N GLY A 135 6.41 25.22 -17.81
CA GLY A 135 5.71 25.07 -19.09
C GLY A 135 4.19 25.14 -18.97
N THR A 136 3.50 24.63 -19.98
CA THR A 136 2.03 24.60 -20.04
C THR A 136 1.55 23.31 -20.71
N VAL A 137 0.34 22.87 -20.35
CA VAL A 137 -0.38 21.79 -21.04
C VAL A 137 -1.53 22.32 -21.88
N GLU A 138 -1.78 23.63 -21.84
CA GLU A 138 -2.72 24.30 -22.73
C GLU A 138 -2.16 24.26 -24.16
N ASP A 139 -3.03 23.93 -25.13
CA ASP A 139 -2.71 23.82 -26.56
C ASP A 139 -1.61 22.79 -26.88
N MET A 140 -1.51 21.71 -26.09
CA MET A 140 -0.61 20.61 -26.41
C MET A 140 -0.87 20.07 -27.83
N GLY A 141 0.20 19.87 -28.57
CA GLY A 141 0.17 19.23 -29.88
C GLY A 141 0.32 17.70 -29.80
N PRO A 142 0.04 16.97 -30.90
CA PRO A 142 0.22 15.52 -30.97
C PRO A 142 1.67 15.03 -30.78
N ARG A 143 2.65 15.94 -30.87
CA ARG A 143 4.08 15.68 -30.69
C ARG A 143 4.63 16.37 -29.44
N ASP A 144 3.77 16.67 -28.47
CA ASP A 144 4.18 17.23 -27.20
C ASP A 144 4.09 16.18 -26.10
N ILE A 145 4.97 16.33 -25.11
CA ILE A 145 5.05 15.45 -23.94
C ILE A 145 5.20 16.28 -22.67
N VAL A 146 4.51 15.85 -21.63
CA VAL A 146 4.65 16.40 -20.27
C VAL A 146 5.32 15.33 -19.42
N ILE A 147 6.35 15.72 -18.68
CA ILE A 147 7.15 14.80 -17.88
C ILE A 147 7.04 15.13 -16.40
N LYS A 148 7.17 14.13 -15.53
CA LYS A 148 7.18 14.39 -14.09
C LYS A 148 8.48 15.03 -13.63
N GLU A 149 8.41 15.82 -12.57
CA GLU A 149 9.53 16.52 -11.95
C GLU A 149 10.70 15.60 -11.60
N SER A 150 10.43 14.44 -10.98
CA SER A 150 11.50 13.51 -10.59
C SER A 150 12.24 12.91 -11.79
N VAL A 151 11.61 12.79 -12.95
CA VAL A 151 12.24 12.38 -14.21
C VAL A 151 13.06 13.52 -14.78
N ALA A 152 12.48 14.71 -14.84
CA ALA A 152 13.17 15.91 -15.30
C ALA A 152 14.47 16.13 -14.52
N ASN A 153 14.41 16.12 -13.19
CA ASN A 153 15.56 16.28 -12.30
C ASN A 153 16.59 15.15 -12.42
N ARG A 154 16.14 13.90 -12.60
CA ARG A 154 17.05 12.74 -12.72
C ARG A 154 17.86 12.78 -14.01
N TYR A 155 17.25 13.20 -15.11
CA TYR A 155 17.86 13.17 -16.43
C TYR A 155 18.34 14.55 -16.92
N GLY A 156 18.07 15.63 -16.16
CA GLY A 156 18.41 16.99 -16.54
C GLY A 156 17.60 17.49 -17.74
N LEU A 157 16.33 17.12 -17.82
CA LEU A 157 15.42 17.55 -18.89
C LEU A 157 14.72 18.85 -18.49
N GLU A 158 14.59 19.76 -19.44
CA GLU A 158 13.90 21.03 -19.28
C GLU A 158 12.80 21.18 -20.35
N VAL A 159 11.93 22.18 -20.17
CA VAL A 159 10.92 22.53 -21.19
C VAL A 159 11.64 23.02 -22.46
N GLY A 160 11.22 22.51 -23.61
CA GLY A 160 11.82 22.76 -24.93
C GLY A 160 12.82 21.70 -25.38
N GLU A 161 13.16 20.73 -24.52
CA GLU A 161 13.98 19.58 -24.91
C GLU A 161 13.21 18.61 -25.81
N LEU A 162 13.95 17.93 -26.69
CA LEU A 162 13.40 16.94 -27.61
C LEU A 162 13.70 15.52 -27.14
N LEU A 163 12.65 14.71 -27.03
CA LEU A 163 12.73 13.27 -26.80
C LEU A 163 12.41 12.53 -28.09
N HIS A 164 13.31 11.66 -28.52
CA HIS A 164 13.11 10.79 -29.68
C HIS A 164 12.62 9.43 -29.20
N PHE A 165 11.47 8.98 -29.67
CA PHE A 165 10.97 7.65 -29.35
C PHE A 165 11.87 6.56 -29.95
N GLY A 166 12.26 5.59 -29.14
CA GLY A 166 13.21 4.53 -29.46
C GLY A 166 14.60 4.75 -28.87
N ARG A 167 15.41 3.69 -28.85
CA ARG A 167 16.75 3.68 -28.27
C ARG A 167 17.84 4.01 -29.29
N GLY A 168 18.76 4.89 -28.89
CA GLY A 168 19.94 5.27 -29.67
C GLY A 168 19.62 6.01 -30.97
N THR A 169 18.41 6.54 -31.14
CA THR A 169 17.94 7.15 -32.38
C THR A 169 17.90 8.67 -32.28
N LYS A 170 18.20 9.33 -33.41
CA LYS A 170 17.94 10.77 -33.65
C LYS A 170 16.85 11.01 -34.71
N GLU A 171 16.33 9.93 -35.30
CA GLU A 171 15.39 9.98 -36.44
C GLU A 171 14.03 9.35 -36.10
N GLY A 172 13.84 8.93 -34.84
CA GLY A 172 12.56 8.43 -34.34
C GLY A 172 11.50 9.52 -34.23
N MET A 173 10.27 9.13 -33.88
CA MET A 173 9.19 10.08 -33.61
C MET A 173 9.62 11.04 -32.49
N GLU A 174 9.59 12.34 -32.78
CA GLU A 174 10.05 13.38 -31.86
C GLU A 174 8.89 13.89 -31.01
N PHE A 175 9.17 14.05 -29.71
CA PHE A 175 8.28 14.65 -28.73
C PHE A 175 8.97 15.84 -28.07
N ASN A 176 8.33 17.00 -28.12
CA ASN A 176 8.80 18.22 -27.47
C ASN A 176 8.30 18.28 -26.03
N VAL A 177 9.21 18.46 -25.07
CA VAL A 177 8.85 18.59 -23.66
C VAL A 177 8.22 19.96 -23.46
N VAL A 178 6.91 20.02 -23.29
CA VAL A 178 6.17 21.30 -23.13
C VAL A 178 5.86 21.65 -21.69
N GLY A 179 5.93 20.68 -20.79
CA GLY A 179 5.61 20.89 -19.39
C GLY A 179 6.28 19.88 -18.46
N ILE A 180 6.47 20.32 -17.22
CA ILE A 180 6.96 19.51 -16.11
C ILE A 180 5.92 19.60 -14.99
N TYR A 181 5.39 18.46 -14.54
CA TYR A 181 4.39 18.39 -13.47
C TYR A 181 4.94 17.79 -12.18
N SER A 182 4.37 18.19 -11.04
CA SER A 182 4.75 17.69 -9.72
C SER A 182 4.48 16.20 -9.57
N ASP A 183 5.37 15.48 -8.87
CA ASP A 183 5.18 14.06 -8.59
C ASP A 183 3.87 13.78 -7.80
N PHE A 184 3.02 12.90 -8.35
CA PHE A 184 1.82 12.46 -7.63
C PHE A 184 2.14 11.62 -6.39
N PRO A 185 1.34 11.74 -5.31
CA PRO A 185 1.51 10.93 -4.12
C PRO A 185 1.37 9.43 -4.39
N LYS A 186 2.34 8.65 -3.91
CA LYS A 186 2.33 7.18 -3.99
C LYS A 186 1.76 6.53 -2.72
N PRO A 187 1.08 5.37 -2.84
CA PRO A 187 0.80 4.63 -4.08
C PRO A 187 -0.48 5.12 -4.78
N SER A 188 -0.44 5.24 -6.10
CA SER A 188 -1.62 5.55 -6.92
C SER A 188 -1.41 5.15 -8.39
N ASP A 189 -2.50 4.97 -9.12
CA ASP A 189 -2.49 4.58 -10.54
C ASP A 189 -1.81 5.66 -11.38
N ILE A 190 -2.21 6.92 -11.19
CA ILE A 190 -1.65 8.07 -11.94
C ILE A 190 -0.16 8.27 -11.66
N ALA A 191 0.33 7.97 -10.44
CA ALA A 191 1.74 8.09 -10.09
C ALA A 191 2.65 7.01 -10.71
N THR A 192 2.08 6.02 -11.40
CA THR A 192 2.87 5.06 -12.19
C THR A 192 3.35 5.62 -13.51
N ALA A 193 2.66 6.65 -14.05
CA ALA A 193 3.07 7.34 -15.26
C ALA A 193 4.30 8.22 -14.98
N ASP A 194 5.26 8.18 -15.88
CA ASP A 194 6.43 9.06 -15.88
C ASP A 194 6.19 10.28 -16.79
N CYS A 195 5.41 10.08 -17.85
CA CYS A 195 5.08 11.10 -18.83
C CYS A 195 3.71 10.87 -19.46
N PHE A 196 3.14 11.97 -19.96
CA PHE A 196 1.86 12.00 -20.68
C PHE A 196 2.05 12.62 -22.05
N ILE A 197 1.53 11.96 -23.08
CA ILE A 197 1.33 12.52 -24.42
C ILE A 197 -0.17 12.62 -24.68
N LEU A 198 -0.57 13.45 -25.65
CA LEU A 198 -1.97 13.52 -26.00
C LEU A 198 -2.49 12.21 -26.62
N MET A 199 -3.69 11.84 -26.21
CA MET A 199 -4.50 10.88 -26.93
C MET A 199 -4.93 11.48 -28.28
N PRO A 200 -4.98 10.68 -29.36
CA PRO A 200 -5.67 11.09 -30.58
C PRO A 200 -7.12 11.46 -30.26
N GLU A 201 -7.70 12.43 -30.99
CA GLU A 201 -9.08 12.85 -30.78
C GLU A 201 -10.04 11.64 -30.81
N ILE A 202 -10.70 11.42 -29.68
CA ILE A 202 -11.64 10.32 -29.47
C ILE A 202 -12.87 10.57 -30.35
N GLY A 203 -13.30 9.55 -31.11
CA GLY A 203 -14.47 9.64 -32.00
C GLY A 203 -14.23 10.24 -33.39
N LYS A 204 -13.05 10.81 -33.68
CA LYS A 204 -12.71 11.35 -35.02
C LYS A 204 -11.77 10.48 -35.86
N THR A 205 -11.20 9.44 -35.27
CA THR A 205 -10.37 8.47 -36.00
C THR A 205 -11.11 7.15 -36.13
N GLU A 206 -10.95 6.46 -37.27
CA GLU A 206 -11.52 5.10 -37.48
C GLU A 206 -10.92 4.05 -36.52
N LYS A 207 -9.85 4.41 -35.78
CA LYS A 207 -9.21 3.54 -34.80
C LYS A 207 -9.94 3.64 -33.47
N MET A 208 -10.52 2.51 -33.05
CA MET A 208 -11.00 2.30 -31.68
C MET A 208 -9.79 2.29 -30.73
N TRP A 209 -9.70 3.29 -29.86
CA TRP A 209 -8.68 3.36 -28.81
C TRP A 209 -9.30 3.00 -27.48
N SER A 210 -8.69 2.06 -26.77
CA SER A 210 -9.06 1.73 -25.39
C SER A 210 -8.59 2.81 -24.44
N TYR A 211 -9.47 3.33 -23.58
CA TYR A 211 -9.11 4.27 -22.51
C TYR A 211 -10.03 4.13 -21.30
N ASN A 212 -9.54 4.58 -20.14
CA ASN A 212 -10.35 4.74 -18.93
C ASN A 212 -10.86 6.17 -18.87
N LEU A 213 -12.16 6.38 -18.67
CA LEU A 213 -12.71 7.72 -18.46
C LEU A 213 -12.87 8.00 -16.97
N TYR A 214 -12.25 9.07 -16.51
CA TYR A 214 -12.39 9.60 -15.16
C TYR A 214 -13.24 10.86 -15.16
N ILE A 215 -14.02 11.05 -14.11
CA ILE A 215 -14.96 12.15 -13.95
C ILE A 215 -14.75 12.73 -12.57
N ARG A 216 -14.56 14.04 -12.51
CA ARG A 216 -14.50 14.81 -11.28
C ARG A 216 -15.84 15.48 -11.04
N LEU A 217 -16.41 15.27 -9.85
CA LEU A 217 -17.67 15.88 -9.45
C LEU A 217 -17.42 17.09 -8.55
N TYR A 218 -18.34 18.06 -8.58
CA TYR A 218 -18.32 19.14 -7.58
C TYR A 218 -18.52 18.58 -6.16
N PRO A 219 -17.96 19.20 -5.10
CA PRO A 219 -18.00 18.67 -3.74
C PRO A 219 -19.39 18.36 -3.14
N ASN A 220 -20.45 18.99 -3.66
CA ASN A 220 -21.82 18.81 -3.18
C ASN A 220 -22.64 17.83 -4.04
N ALA A 221 -22.04 17.25 -5.08
CA ALA A 221 -22.70 16.32 -5.97
C ALA A 221 -22.78 14.92 -5.34
N ASN A 222 -23.89 14.24 -5.57
CA ASN A 222 -24.04 12.82 -5.22
C ASN A 222 -23.81 11.97 -6.48
N ALA A 223 -22.88 11.01 -6.39
CA ALA A 223 -22.54 10.13 -7.50
C ALA A 223 -23.73 9.27 -7.99
N GLU A 224 -24.64 8.86 -7.09
CA GLU A 224 -25.84 8.10 -7.46
C GLU A 224 -26.81 8.96 -8.28
N ASP A 225 -27.03 10.22 -7.88
CA ASP A 225 -27.87 11.17 -8.61
C ASP A 225 -27.29 11.48 -10.00
N VAL A 226 -25.97 11.65 -10.07
CA VAL A 226 -25.25 11.85 -11.35
C VAL A 226 -25.38 10.61 -12.24
N THR A 227 -25.23 9.42 -11.69
CA THR A 227 -25.39 8.16 -12.44
C THR A 227 -26.81 8.00 -12.97
N ALA A 228 -27.83 8.37 -12.18
CA ALA A 228 -29.23 8.37 -12.62
C ALA A 228 -29.47 9.36 -13.77
N LYS A 229 -28.85 10.55 -13.74
CA LYS A 229 -28.90 11.51 -14.86
C LYS A 229 -28.20 11.00 -16.11
N MET A 230 -27.03 10.35 -15.98
CA MET A 230 -26.35 9.71 -17.12
C MET A 230 -27.23 8.62 -17.74
N ARG A 231 -27.92 7.83 -16.92
CA ARG A 231 -28.89 6.82 -17.39
C ARG A 231 -30.08 7.47 -18.11
N GLU A 232 -30.60 8.59 -17.61
CA GLU A 232 -31.68 9.31 -18.31
C GLU A 232 -31.21 9.92 -19.64
N ASN A 233 -29.99 10.44 -19.70
CA ASN A 233 -29.38 10.91 -20.96
C ASN A 233 -29.28 9.78 -21.98
N LEU A 234 -28.88 8.58 -21.56
CA LEU A 234 -28.86 7.37 -22.40
C LEU A 234 -30.27 7.04 -22.94
N LEU A 235 -31.28 7.05 -22.08
CA LEU A 235 -32.67 6.81 -22.48
C LEU A 235 -33.18 7.90 -23.45
N ASP A 236 -32.81 9.16 -23.23
CA ASP A 236 -33.18 10.25 -24.10
C ASP A 236 -32.57 10.14 -25.49
N MET A 237 -31.30 9.69 -25.58
CA MET A 237 -30.65 9.37 -26.85
C MET A 237 -31.40 8.25 -27.59
N CYS A 238 -31.76 7.17 -26.88
CA CYS A 238 -32.54 6.07 -27.47
C CYS A 238 -33.90 6.55 -28.02
N ARG A 239 -34.60 7.41 -27.27
CA ARG A 239 -35.88 8.01 -27.71
C ARG A 239 -35.72 8.91 -28.94
N LYS A 240 -34.65 9.70 -29.00
CA LYS A 240 -34.34 10.57 -30.15
C LYS A 240 -33.99 9.79 -31.41
N GLU A 241 -33.32 8.66 -31.26
CA GLU A 241 -33.02 7.75 -32.38
C GLU A 241 -34.21 6.89 -32.79
N GLY A 242 -35.30 6.89 -31.99
CA GLY A 242 -36.51 6.14 -32.29
C GLY A 242 -36.37 4.64 -32.05
N LEU A 243 -35.45 4.23 -31.17
CA LEU A 243 -35.23 2.83 -30.81
C LEU A 243 -36.48 2.24 -30.13
N SER A 244 -36.77 0.98 -30.43
CA SER A 244 -37.80 0.20 -29.75
C SER A 244 -37.41 -0.08 -28.29
N GLU A 245 -38.37 -0.60 -27.51
CA GLU A 245 -38.12 -0.99 -26.11
C GLU A 245 -37.09 -2.12 -26.00
N GLU A 246 -37.07 -3.06 -26.95
CA GLU A 246 -36.10 -4.15 -27.00
C GLU A 246 -34.68 -3.62 -27.28
N GLU A 247 -34.53 -2.74 -28.28
CA GLU A 247 -33.26 -2.09 -28.61
C GLU A 247 -32.77 -1.17 -27.47
N THR A 248 -33.68 -0.51 -26.77
CA THR A 248 -33.32 0.32 -25.60
C THR A 248 -32.80 -0.54 -24.45
N ASN A 249 -33.42 -1.69 -24.18
CA ASN A 249 -32.95 -2.63 -23.17
C ASN A 249 -31.61 -3.24 -23.55
N GLU A 250 -31.38 -3.53 -24.84
CA GLU A 250 -30.09 -3.96 -25.35
C GLU A 250 -29.02 -2.88 -25.09
N MET A 251 -29.28 -1.62 -25.47
CA MET A 251 -28.38 -0.50 -25.21
C MET A 251 -28.03 -0.34 -23.72
N LEU A 252 -29.00 -0.48 -22.82
CA LEU A 252 -28.76 -0.47 -21.38
C LEU A 252 -27.86 -1.62 -20.93
N SER A 253 -28.02 -2.81 -21.50
CA SER A 253 -27.17 -3.96 -21.15
C SER A 253 -25.69 -3.76 -21.51
N PHE A 254 -25.38 -2.92 -22.50
CA PHE A 254 -24.01 -2.62 -22.91
C PHE A 254 -23.45 -1.33 -22.29
N PHE A 255 -24.30 -0.33 -22.04
CA PHE A 255 -23.87 1.04 -21.76
C PHE A 255 -24.45 1.64 -20.49
N GLU A 256 -25.09 0.85 -19.63
CA GLU A 256 -25.57 1.35 -18.34
C GLU A 256 -24.41 1.98 -17.53
N PRO A 257 -24.45 3.28 -17.26
CA PRO A 257 -23.32 3.96 -16.64
C PRO A 257 -23.21 3.58 -15.15
N ARG A 258 -21.97 3.40 -14.68
CA ARG A 258 -21.66 3.32 -13.25
C ARG A 258 -20.46 4.19 -12.92
N LEU A 259 -20.59 4.99 -11.86
CA LEU A 259 -19.46 5.72 -11.26
C LEU A 259 -18.84 4.90 -10.14
N ASN A 260 -17.58 4.50 -10.33
CA ASN A 260 -16.80 3.77 -9.33
C ASN A 260 -15.74 4.70 -8.71
N PRO A 261 -15.74 4.96 -7.39
CA PRO A 261 -14.80 5.88 -6.76
C PRO A 261 -13.34 5.50 -6.97
N LEU A 262 -12.48 6.49 -7.27
CA LEU A 262 -11.05 6.30 -7.48
C LEU A 262 -10.36 5.59 -6.29
N THR A 263 -10.83 5.87 -5.07
CA THR A 263 -10.30 5.30 -3.82
C THR A 263 -10.64 3.83 -3.61
N ARG A 264 -11.57 3.27 -4.39
CA ARG A 264 -11.96 1.85 -4.34
C ARG A 264 -11.33 1.02 -5.45
N LEU A 265 -10.90 1.64 -6.55
CA LEU A 265 -10.46 0.93 -7.77
C LEU A 265 -9.37 -0.11 -7.49
N TYR A 266 -8.46 0.15 -6.55
CA TYR A 266 -7.38 -0.78 -6.21
C TYR A 266 -7.88 -2.18 -5.80
N PHE A 267 -9.02 -2.26 -5.10
CA PHE A 267 -9.63 -3.52 -4.65
C PHE A 267 -10.84 -3.94 -5.48
N ALA A 268 -11.23 -3.16 -6.50
CA ALA A 268 -12.34 -3.50 -7.37
C ALA A 268 -11.92 -4.62 -8.34
N THR A 269 -12.36 -5.84 -8.07
CA THR A 269 -12.10 -7.05 -8.88
C THR A 269 -13.26 -7.38 -9.82
N GLU A 270 -14.42 -6.76 -9.60
CA GLU A 270 -15.64 -6.87 -10.39
C GLU A 270 -15.56 -6.15 -11.75
N CYS A 271 -14.39 -5.60 -12.11
CA CYS A 271 -14.19 -4.78 -13.30
C CYS A 271 -13.05 -5.35 -14.16
N GLU A 272 -13.40 -5.76 -15.37
CA GLU A 272 -12.48 -6.27 -16.39
C GLU A 272 -11.95 -5.12 -17.27
N GLY A 273 -10.84 -5.36 -17.98
CA GLY A 273 -10.18 -4.34 -18.81
C GLY A 273 -9.32 -3.33 -18.05
N ASP A 274 -9.33 -3.37 -16.71
CA ASP A 274 -8.48 -2.52 -15.89
C ASP A 274 -7.03 -3.03 -15.87
N MET A 275 -6.18 -2.34 -16.61
CA MET A 275 -4.75 -2.66 -16.75
C MET A 275 -3.90 -2.15 -15.58
N ASN A 276 -4.50 -1.42 -14.63
CA ASN A 276 -3.77 -0.90 -13.48
C ASN A 276 -3.50 -1.99 -12.44
N LYS A 277 -2.62 -1.68 -11.48
CA LYS A 277 -2.25 -2.63 -10.43
C LYS A 277 -3.44 -2.91 -9.51
N LYS A 278 -3.75 -4.18 -9.29
CA LYS A 278 -4.82 -4.62 -8.37
C LYS A 278 -4.29 -5.20 -7.08
N GLY A 279 -5.00 -4.89 -6.00
CA GLY A 279 -4.82 -5.47 -4.67
C GLY A 279 -5.84 -6.54 -4.37
N ASN A 280 -5.54 -7.39 -3.39
CA ASN A 280 -6.49 -8.37 -2.86
C ASN A 280 -6.87 -7.99 -1.44
N ALA A 281 -8.12 -7.56 -1.25
CA ALA A 281 -8.63 -7.11 0.06
C ALA A 281 -8.50 -8.23 1.11
N THR A 282 -8.80 -9.48 0.75
CA THR A 282 -8.66 -10.64 1.65
C THR A 282 -7.22 -10.79 2.11
N THR A 283 -6.25 -10.68 1.22
CA THR A 283 -4.83 -10.74 1.57
C THR A 283 -4.45 -9.58 2.48
N THR A 284 -4.82 -8.34 2.14
CA THR A 284 -4.51 -7.15 2.94
C THR A 284 -5.09 -7.24 4.35
N TYR A 285 -6.37 -7.62 4.50
CA TYR A 285 -6.99 -7.79 5.81
C TYR A 285 -6.44 -9.00 6.59
N THR A 286 -6.01 -10.06 5.90
CA THR A 286 -5.31 -11.18 6.54
C THR A 286 -3.96 -10.75 7.10
N LEU A 287 -3.18 -9.95 6.36
CA LEU A 287 -1.92 -9.40 6.85
C LEU A 287 -2.14 -8.47 8.06
N LEU A 288 -3.18 -7.64 8.02
CA LEU A 288 -3.55 -6.79 9.16
C LEU A 288 -3.91 -7.63 10.39
N ALA A 289 -4.72 -8.67 10.23
CA ALA A 289 -5.09 -9.57 11.32
C ALA A 289 -3.86 -10.27 11.92
N ILE A 290 -2.93 -10.76 11.08
CA ILE A 290 -1.67 -11.36 11.53
C ILE A 290 -0.82 -10.35 12.31
N ALA A 291 -0.70 -9.10 11.83
CA ALA A 291 0.04 -8.05 12.53
C ALA A 291 -0.54 -7.80 13.93
N ILE A 292 -1.87 -7.71 14.06
CA ILE A 292 -2.55 -7.55 15.36
C ILE A 292 -2.31 -8.76 16.28
N LEU A 293 -2.38 -9.99 15.75
CA LEU A 293 -2.13 -11.20 16.52
C LEU A 293 -0.69 -11.30 17.03
N ILE A 294 0.30 -10.95 16.19
CA ILE A 294 1.71 -10.90 16.59
C ILE A 294 1.91 -9.89 17.71
N LEU A 295 1.30 -8.71 17.60
CA LEU A 295 1.38 -7.68 18.64
C LEU A 295 0.73 -8.14 19.95
N ALA A 296 -0.41 -8.83 19.87
CA ALA A 296 -1.08 -9.41 21.03
C ALA A 296 -0.22 -10.50 21.70
N ILE A 297 0.41 -11.40 20.93
CA ILE A 297 1.34 -12.39 21.46
C ILE A 297 2.53 -11.72 22.16
N ALA A 298 3.11 -10.70 21.53
CA ALA A 298 4.25 -9.95 22.08
C ALA A 298 3.87 -9.28 23.41
N PHE A 299 2.69 -8.66 23.49
CA PHE A 299 2.13 -8.09 24.70
C PHE A 299 1.93 -9.13 25.81
N ILE A 300 1.26 -10.25 25.50
CA ILE A 300 0.99 -11.31 26.48
C ILE A 300 2.30 -11.93 26.98
N ASN A 301 3.26 -12.16 26.08
CA ASN A 301 4.60 -12.62 26.44
C ASN A 301 5.26 -11.70 27.45
N PHE A 302 5.25 -10.40 27.18
CA PHE A 302 5.85 -9.41 28.08
C PHE A 302 5.19 -9.46 29.47
N VAL A 303 3.85 -9.49 29.52
CA VAL A 303 3.09 -9.64 30.77
C VAL A 303 3.49 -10.91 31.51
N ASN A 304 3.58 -12.04 30.80
CA ASN A 304 3.92 -13.34 31.37
C ASN A 304 5.34 -13.36 31.95
N PHE A 305 6.32 -12.79 31.27
CA PHE A 305 7.68 -12.63 31.79
C PHE A 305 7.73 -11.73 33.01
N PHE A 306 6.96 -10.64 33.02
CA PHE A 306 6.82 -9.81 34.21
C PHE A 306 6.31 -10.65 35.40
N PHE A 307 5.23 -11.41 35.21
CA PHE A 307 4.65 -12.26 36.26
C PHE A 307 5.63 -13.31 36.78
N ALA A 308 6.47 -13.88 35.91
CA ALA A 308 7.51 -14.83 36.30
C ALA A 308 8.57 -14.21 37.24
N LEU A 309 8.84 -12.91 37.10
CA LEU A 309 9.84 -12.18 37.90
C LEU A 309 9.28 -11.62 39.21
N ILE A 310 7.97 -11.64 39.42
CA ILE A 310 7.30 -11.11 40.62
C ILE A 310 7.88 -11.66 41.93
N PRO A 311 8.09 -12.99 42.11
CA PRO A 311 8.56 -13.53 43.39
C PRO A 311 9.94 -12.99 43.80
N VAL A 312 10.82 -12.79 42.82
CA VAL A 312 12.17 -12.26 43.06
C VAL A 312 12.12 -10.75 43.29
N ARG A 313 11.26 -10.03 42.55
CA ARG A 313 11.14 -8.57 42.63
C ARG A 313 10.41 -8.09 43.89
N ILE A 314 9.42 -8.85 44.40
CA ILE A 314 8.68 -8.48 45.60
C ILE A 314 9.60 -8.34 46.82
N ARG A 315 10.59 -9.21 47.00
CA ARG A 315 11.56 -9.11 48.11
C ARG A 315 12.30 -7.76 48.06
N THR A 316 12.79 -7.39 46.88
CA THR A 316 13.49 -6.12 46.67
C THR A 316 12.58 -4.92 46.93
N VAL A 317 11.35 -4.95 46.43
CA VAL A 317 10.38 -3.86 46.61
C VAL A 317 9.98 -3.69 48.08
N ASN A 318 9.78 -4.78 48.81
CA ASN A 318 9.42 -4.69 50.22
C ASN A 318 10.57 -4.23 51.10
N ASN A 319 11.82 -4.63 50.80
CA ASN A 319 12.99 -4.07 51.46
C ASN A 319 13.03 -2.54 51.28
N LEU A 320 12.81 -2.05 50.06
CA LEU A 320 12.77 -0.61 49.79
C LEU A 320 11.61 0.11 50.50
N LYS A 321 10.44 -0.52 50.62
CA LYS A 321 9.33 0.04 51.43
C LYS A 321 9.67 0.11 52.92
N ILE A 322 10.36 -0.89 53.46
CA ILE A 322 10.83 -0.89 54.87
C ILE A 322 11.81 0.26 55.09
N PHE A 323 12.67 0.57 54.11
CA PHE A 323 13.54 1.75 54.13
C PHE A 323 12.83 3.08 53.78
N GLY A 324 11.50 3.11 53.76
CA GLY A 324 10.72 4.35 53.60
C GLY A 324 10.49 4.82 52.16
N ALA A 325 10.73 3.98 51.14
CA ALA A 325 10.49 4.37 49.75
C ALA A 325 8.97 4.52 49.46
N PRO A 326 8.51 5.64 48.88
CA PRO A 326 7.11 5.83 48.56
C PRO A 326 6.69 4.92 47.40
N THR A 327 5.44 4.42 47.46
CA THR A 327 4.89 3.46 46.48
C THR A 327 4.86 4.01 45.05
N ILE A 328 4.64 5.33 44.89
CA ILE A 328 4.67 6.01 43.59
C ILE A 328 6.05 5.92 42.93
N ARG A 329 7.13 6.06 43.70
CA ARG A 329 8.52 5.97 43.19
C ARG A 329 8.84 4.55 42.71
N LEU A 330 8.32 3.54 43.40
CA LEU A 330 8.46 2.15 43.01
C LEU A 330 7.71 1.85 41.70
N ARG A 331 6.49 2.41 41.54
CA ARG A 331 5.72 2.27 40.29
C ARG A 331 6.40 2.97 39.11
N LEU A 332 6.89 4.19 39.31
CA LEU A 332 7.63 4.93 38.28
C LEU A 332 8.92 4.21 37.87
N ASN A 333 9.65 3.58 38.82
CA ASN A 333 10.81 2.75 38.48
C ASN A 333 10.44 1.61 37.50
N PHE A 334 9.35 0.88 37.77
CA PHE A 334 8.90 -0.21 36.88
C PHE A 334 8.47 0.30 35.51
N LEU A 335 7.85 1.48 35.46
CA LEU A 335 7.49 2.11 34.20
C LEU A 335 8.74 2.44 33.38
N PHE A 336 9.72 3.14 33.97
CA PHE A 336 10.98 3.45 33.29
C PHE A 336 11.76 2.20 32.85
N GLU A 337 11.73 1.12 33.63
CA GLU A 337 12.32 -0.16 33.23
C GLU A 337 11.66 -0.72 31.96
N THR A 338 10.33 -0.71 31.91
CA THR A 338 9.57 -1.23 30.76
C THR A 338 9.78 -0.38 29.52
N LEU A 339 9.74 0.95 29.67
CA LEU A 339 10.03 1.88 28.57
C LEU A 339 11.45 1.70 28.03
N GLY A 340 12.43 1.44 28.90
CA GLY A 340 13.79 1.12 28.49
C GLY A 340 13.87 -0.18 27.68
N LEU A 341 13.16 -1.23 28.08
CA LEU A 341 13.09 -2.49 27.32
C LEU A 341 12.44 -2.29 25.94
N ILE A 342 11.32 -1.57 25.88
CA ILE A 342 10.62 -1.27 24.62
C ILE A 342 11.52 -0.46 23.69
N THR A 343 12.24 0.54 24.22
CA THR A 343 13.18 1.34 23.43
C THR A 343 14.29 0.47 22.83
N LEU A 344 14.88 -0.44 23.63
CA LEU A 344 15.89 -1.38 23.12
C LEU A 344 15.31 -2.34 22.08
N SER A 345 14.06 -2.78 22.25
CA SER A 345 13.39 -3.62 21.27
C SER A 345 13.09 -2.89 19.96
N ILE A 346 12.73 -1.61 20.01
CA ILE A 346 12.55 -0.79 18.80
C ILE A 346 13.88 -0.63 18.06
N LEU A 347 14.99 -0.41 18.77
CA LEU A 347 16.32 -0.37 18.15
C LEU A 347 16.69 -1.72 17.53
N GLY A 348 16.42 -2.83 18.21
CA GLY A 348 16.62 -4.17 17.66
C GLY A 348 15.75 -4.44 16.44
N ALA A 349 14.49 -4.00 16.44
CA ALA A 349 13.59 -4.08 15.30
C ALA A 349 14.12 -3.27 14.10
N ALA A 350 14.64 -2.07 14.33
CA ALA A 350 15.24 -1.25 13.28
C ALA A 350 16.43 -1.95 12.61
N ILE A 351 17.29 -2.61 13.39
CA ILE A 351 18.39 -3.42 12.84
C ILE A 351 17.85 -4.56 11.96
N ILE A 352 16.85 -5.30 12.45
CA ILE A 352 16.23 -6.39 11.69
C ILE A 352 15.65 -5.89 10.36
N VAL A 353 14.96 -4.75 10.39
CA VAL A 353 14.34 -4.15 9.20
C VAL A 353 15.39 -3.71 8.18
N VAL A 354 16.50 -3.10 8.63
CA VAL A 354 17.60 -2.70 7.74
C VAL A 354 18.24 -3.94 7.10
N VAL A 355 18.55 -4.96 7.89
CA VAL A 355 19.12 -6.22 7.36
C VAL A 355 18.14 -6.89 6.39
N PHE A 356 16.85 -6.88 6.70
CA PHE A 356 15.82 -7.44 5.82
C PHE A 356 15.74 -6.70 4.48
N ALA A 357 15.92 -5.37 4.49
CA ALA A 357 15.86 -4.55 3.28
C ALA A 357 16.95 -4.89 2.25
N ASP A 358 18.10 -5.44 2.70
CA ASP A 358 19.19 -5.86 1.83
C ASP A 358 19.04 -7.30 1.29
N THR A 359 17.97 -8.01 1.68
CA THR A 359 17.73 -9.39 1.23
C THR A 359 16.81 -9.46 0.01
N SER A 360 16.87 -10.57 -0.74
CA SER A 360 15.95 -10.87 -1.85
C SER A 360 14.48 -10.96 -1.43
N LEU A 361 14.19 -11.01 -0.12
CA LEU A 361 12.84 -11.04 0.42
C LEU A 361 12.12 -9.68 0.30
N ILE A 362 12.84 -8.58 0.05
CA ILE A 362 12.20 -7.28 -0.16
C ILE A 362 11.30 -7.27 -1.41
N ASN A 363 11.57 -8.15 -2.39
CA ASN A 363 10.76 -8.28 -3.61
C ASN A 363 9.32 -8.75 -3.34
N TYR A 364 9.03 -9.30 -2.16
CA TYR A 364 7.68 -9.65 -1.75
C TYR A 364 6.88 -8.45 -1.19
N ILE A 365 7.53 -7.32 -0.93
CA ILE A 365 6.87 -6.08 -0.49
C ILE A 365 6.81 -5.15 -1.69
N SER A 366 5.60 -4.66 -1.99
CA SER A 366 5.36 -3.82 -3.17
C SER A 366 5.89 -2.39 -3.03
N THR A 367 6.45 -2.04 -1.88
CA THR A 367 6.81 -0.67 -1.51
C THR A 367 8.12 -0.64 -0.74
N SER A 368 8.80 0.51 -0.81
CA SER A 368 10.01 0.76 -0.02
C SER A 368 9.75 0.57 1.47
N VAL A 369 10.56 -0.30 2.08
CA VAL A 369 10.55 -0.56 3.52
C VAL A 369 11.37 0.51 4.28
N ARG A 370 12.05 1.40 3.56
CA ARG A 370 12.97 2.37 4.17
C ARG A 370 12.24 3.27 5.17
N VAL A 371 12.94 3.57 6.25
CA VAL A 371 12.42 4.32 7.40
C VAL A 371 11.98 5.73 7.02
N ILE A 372 12.72 6.38 6.12
CA ILE A 372 12.45 7.75 5.67
C ILE A 372 11.09 7.85 4.95
N ASP A 373 10.76 6.84 4.14
CA ASP A 373 9.54 6.81 3.32
C ASP A 373 8.29 6.56 4.16
N ASN A 374 8.46 5.95 5.36
CA ASN A 374 7.37 5.47 6.20
C ASN A 374 7.36 6.11 7.60
N TRP A 375 7.93 7.31 7.77
CA TRP A 375 8.10 7.93 9.09
C TRP A 375 6.79 8.10 9.87
N ARG A 376 5.66 8.40 9.20
CA ARG A 376 4.34 8.52 9.84
C ARG A 376 3.87 7.19 10.41
N LEU A 377 4.06 6.11 9.66
CA LEU A 377 3.73 4.76 10.11
C LEU A 377 4.60 4.38 11.32
N ILE A 378 5.91 4.63 11.25
CA ILE A 378 6.83 4.38 12.36
C ILE A 378 6.41 5.15 13.61
N LEU A 379 6.07 6.43 13.47
CA LEU A 379 5.61 7.24 14.59
C LEU A 379 4.32 6.69 15.21
N SER A 380 3.37 6.27 14.37
CA SER A 380 2.12 5.66 14.85
C SER A 380 2.36 4.34 15.58
N LEU A 381 3.25 3.48 15.06
CA LEU A 381 3.61 2.22 15.69
C LEU A 381 4.34 2.45 17.01
N ILE A 382 5.31 3.36 17.05
CA ILE A 382 5.98 3.76 18.29
C ILE A 382 4.94 4.21 19.32
N ALA A 383 4.01 5.10 18.95
CA ALA A 383 2.96 5.55 19.85
C ALA A 383 2.12 4.38 20.41
N VAL A 384 1.69 3.45 19.56
CA VAL A 384 0.96 2.24 19.97
C VAL A 384 1.80 1.39 20.93
N LEU A 385 3.09 1.20 20.65
CA LEU A 385 4.00 0.41 21.50
C LEU A 385 4.22 1.05 22.87
N PHE A 386 4.32 2.37 22.94
CA PHE A 386 4.42 3.09 24.21
C PHE A 386 3.12 3.00 25.02
N VAL A 387 1.97 3.14 24.37
CA VAL A 387 0.66 2.96 25.02
C VAL A 387 0.49 1.54 25.56
N LEU A 388 0.82 0.53 24.76
CA LEU A 388 0.80 -0.87 25.20
C LEU A 388 1.79 -1.09 26.36
N GLY A 389 2.99 -0.54 26.26
CA GLY A 389 3.99 -0.57 27.33
C GLY A 389 3.49 -0.02 28.65
N LEU A 390 2.84 1.15 28.62
CA LEU A 390 2.20 1.77 29.78
C LEU A 390 1.14 0.85 30.41
N LEU A 391 0.26 0.28 29.58
CA LEU A 391 -0.76 -0.66 30.04
C LEU A 391 -0.16 -1.90 30.70
N VAL A 392 0.91 -2.46 30.11
CA VAL A 392 1.62 -3.61 30.69
C VAL A 392 2.36 -3.24 31.98
N SER A 393 2.91 -2.03 32.11
CA SER A 393 3.64 -1.66 33.32
C SER A 393 2.73 -1.37 34.51
N ILE A 394 1.57 -0.75 34.26
CA ILE A 394 0.70 -0.25 35.33
C ILE A 394 0.12 -1.40 36.14
N TYR A 395 -0.49 -2.39 35.49
CA TYR A 395 -1.18 -3.48 36.20
C TYR A 395 -0.26 -4.27 37.14
N PRO A 396 0.92 -4.71 36.72
CA PRO A 396 1.82 -5.48 37.55
C PRO A 396 2.60 -4.63 38.58
N ALA A 397 2.93 -3.38 38.26
CA ALA A 397 3.48 -2.45 39.26
C ALA A 397 2.47 -2.19 40.39
N TRP A 398 1.19 -2.08 40.05
CA TRP A 398 0.12 -1.94 41.03
C TRP A 398 -0.05 -3.22 41.87
N TYR A 399 0.00 -4.39 41.22
CA TYR A 399 -0.08 -5.69 41.88
C TYR A 399 1.07 -5.91 42.89
N ILE A 400 2.33 -5.71 42.49
CA ILE A 400 3.50 -5.86 43.37
C ILE A 400 3.46 -4.85 44.53
N THR A 401 3.06 -3.60 44.28
CA THR A 401 3.10 -2.56 45.31
C THR A 401 1.96 -2.64 46.32
N ARG A 402 0.95 -3.50 46.13
CA ARG A 402 -0.15 -3.72 47.08
C ARG A 402 0.17 -4.67 48.23
N PHE A 403 1.21 -5.49 48.12
CA PHE A 403 1.56 -6.44 49.18
C PHE A 403 2.15 -5.73 50.41
N SER A 404 1.62 -6.05 51.59
CA SER A 404 2.14 -5.59 52.88
C SER A 404 3.45 -6.32 53.23
N PRO A 405 4.47 -5.65 53.78
CA PRO A 405 5.73 -6.27 54.19
C PRO A 405 5.55 -7.49 55.13
N ALA A 406 4.55 -7.45 56.01
CA ALA A 406 4.25 -8.51 56.99
C ALA A 406 3.90 -9.88 56.37
N MET A 407 3.32 -9.90 55.17
CA MET A 407 2.99 -11.15 54.46
C MET A 407 4.22 -11.86 53.88
N VAL A 408 5.32 -11.12 53.66
CA VAL A 408 6.53 -11.66 53.02
C VAL A 408 7.44 -12.38 54.02
N MET A 409 7.41 -11.99 55.29
CA MET A 409 8.15 -12.67 56.37
C MET A 409 7.50 -14.01 56.78
N LYS A 410 6.21 -14.23 56.49
CA LYS A 410 5.48 -15.45 56.87
C LYS A 410 5.57 -16.60 55.84
N GLY A 411 6.25 -16.42 54.71
CA GLY A 411 6.51 -17.50 53.74
C GLY A 411 5.29 -18.02 52.95
N SER A 412 4.06 -17.62 53.27
CA SER A 412 2.82 -18.06 52.62
C SER A 412 2.56 -17.34 51.29
N PHE A 413 3.52 -17.43 50.36
CA PHE A 413 3.39 -16.91 49.00
C PHE A 413 2.55 -17.82 48.13
N HIS A 414 1.23 -17.70 48.22
CA HIS A 414 0.36 -18.19 47.16
C HIS A 414 -0.18 -16.98 46.40
N ALA A 415 0.18 -16.89 45.11
CA ALA A 415 -0.51 -15.98 44.20
C ALA A 415 -2.03 -16.18 44.38
N THR A 416 -2.76 -15.08 44.54
CA THR A 416 -4.22 -15.09 44.67
C THR A 416 -4.83 -15.99 43.59
N LYS A 417 -5.82 -16.82 43.94
CA LYS A 417 -6.44 -17.78 42.98
C LYS A 417 -6.80 -17.10 41.66
N SER A 418 -7.39 -15.90 41.71
CA SER A 418 -7.71 -15.07 40.54
C SER A 418 -6.49 -14.72 39.67
N GLY A 419 -5.38 -14.30 40.27
CA GLY A 419 -4.14 -13.98 39.52
C GLY A 419 -3.48 -15.20 38.85
N ARG A 420 -3.62 -16.40 39.44
CA ARG A 420 -3.19 -17.65 38.79
C ARG A 420 -4.07 -18.01 37.60
N VAL A 421 -5.39 -17.92 37.76
CA VAL A 421 -6.36 -18.19 36.68
C VAL A 421 -6.13 -17.25 35.49
N LEU A 422 -5.98 -15.94 35.74
CA LEU A 422 -5.68 -14.97 34.69
C LEU A 422 -4.39 -15.31 33.94
N ARG A 423 -3.31 -15.66 34.66
CA ARG A 423 -2.05 -16.06 34.04
C ARG A 423 -2.21 -17.31 33.18
N TYR A 424 -2.92 -18.34 33.66
CA TYR A 424 -3.13 -19.55 32.89
C TYR A 424 -3.99 -19.31 31.64
N MET A 425 -5.03 -18.46 31.72
CA MET A 425 -5.80 -18.06 30.54
C MET A 425 -4.94 -17.32 29.53
N LEU A 426 -4.18 -16.30 29.96
CA LEU A 426 -3.31 -15.52 29.07
C LEU A 426 -2.26 -16.41 28.38
N VAL A 427 -1.60 -17.27 29.15
CA VAL A 427 -0.63 -18.24 28.63
C VAL A 427 -1.31 -19.21 27.64
N GLY A 428 -2.48 -19.74 27.97
CA GLY A 428 -3.24 -20.64 27.11
C GLY A 428 -3.61 -19.99 25.77
N ILE A 429 -4.20 -18.80 25.80
CA ILE A 429 -4.56 -18.02 24.61
C ILE A 429 -3.32 -17.77 23.74
N GLN A 430 -2.22 -17.35 24.35
CA GLN A 430 -0.98 -17.11 23.63
C GLN A 430 -0.48 -18.37 22.91
N TYR A 431 -0.43 -19.52 23.60
CA TYR A 431 0.01 -20.78 22.99
C TYR A 431 -0.88 -21.20 21.84
N VAL A 432 -2.20 -21.05 21.98
CA VAL A 432 -3.15 -21.34 20.89
C VAL A 432 -2.84 -20.47 19.67
N ILE A 433 -2.75 -19.15 19.84
CA ILE A 433 -2.49 -18.23 18.71
C ILE A 433 -1.13 -18.53 18.07
N SER A 434 -0.08 -18.72 18.88
CA SER A 434 1.25 -19.03 18.38
C SER A 434 1.30 -20.35 17.62
N LEU A 435 0.68 -21.42 18.13
CA LEU A 435 0.62 -22.71 17.43
C LEU A 435 -0.14 -22.61 16.12
N THR A 436 -1.29 -21.92 16.11
CA THR A 436 -2.05 -21.67 14.88
C THR A 436 -1.22 -20.95 13.83
N LEU A 437 -0.52 -19.86 14.20
CA LEU A 437 0.33 -19.12 13.28
C LEU A 437 1.49 -19.97 12.75
N ILE A 438 2.11 -20.81 13.60
CA ILE A 438 3.17 -21.73 13.18
C ILE A 438 2.64 -22.75 12.17
N ILE A 439 1.46 -23.34 12.43
CA ILE A 439 0.83 -24.31 11.51
C ILE A 439 0.53 -23.65 10.16
N VAL A 440 -0.07 -22.46 10.16
CA VAL A 440 -0.37 -21.70 8.93
C VAL A 440 0.90 -21.34 8.18
N ALA A 441 1.94 -20.85 8.87
CA ALA A 441 3.21 -20.51 8.25
C ALA A 441 3.91 -21.73 7.64
N MET A 442 3.90 -22.89 8.33
CA MET A 442 4.43 -24.14 7.78
C MET A 442 3.65 -24.59 6.54
N PHE A 443 2.33 -24.45 6.54
CA PHE A 443 1.50 -24.78 5.40
C PHE A 443 1.78 -23.87 4.20
N LEU A 444 1.85 -22.55 4.41
CA LEU A 444 2.21 -21.57 3.37
C LEU A 444 3.62 -21.82 2.82
N HIS A 445 4.59 -22.10 3.70
CA HIS A 445 5.95 -22.43 3.28
C HIS A 445 5.98 -23.69 2.41
N ARG A 446 5.21 -24.72 2.79
CA ARG A 446 5.09 -25.94 1.98
C ARG A 446 4.41 -25.67 0.64
N GLN A 447 3.37 -24.85 0.60
CA GLN A 447 2.72 -24.45 -0.66
C GLN A 447 3.67 -23.67 -1.56
N HIS A 448 4.42 -22.71 -1.01
CA HIS A 448 5.40 -21.92 -1.76
C HIS A 448 6.51 -22.80 -2.33
N HIS A 449 7.08 -23.69 -1.50
CA HIS A 449 8.10 -24.64 -1.95
C HIS A 449 7.56 -25.58 -3.04
N PHE A 450 6.30 -26.03 -2.91
CA PHE A 450 5.65 -26.80 -3.95
C PHE A 450 5.52 -25.98 -5.23
N MET A 451 4.98 -24.76 -5.20
CA MET A 451 4.85 -23.91 -6.40
C MET A 451 6.21 -23.61 -7.08
N MET A 452 7.26 -23.39 -6.30
CA MET A 452 8.57 -23.03 -6.84
C MET A 452 9.26 -24.23 -7.50
N ASN A 453 9.11 -25.43 -6.92
CA ASN A 453 9.80 -26.64 -7.34
C ASN A 453 8.92 -27.62 -8.13
N ASN A 454 7.63 -27.33 -8.30
CA ASN A 454 6.78 -28.14 -9.15
C ASN A 454 7.24 -28.00 -10.60
N ASP A 455 7.41 -29.14 -11.25
CA ASP A 455 7.80 -29.21 -12.65
C ASP A 455 6.63 -28.69 -13.48
N MET A 456 6.83 -27.55 -14.14
CA MET A 456 5.85 -26.94 -15.03
C MET A 456 5.91 -27.55 -16.44
N GLY A 457 6.79 -28.53 -16.68
CA GLY A 457 7.08 -29.07 -18.01
C GLY A 457 7.93 -28.12 -18.88
N ILE A 458 8.49 -27.06 -18.28
CA ILE A 458 9.28 -26.02 -18.94
C ILE A 458 10.56 -25.79 -18.12
N ASN A 459 11.72 -25.81 -18.78
CA ASN A 459 13.00 -25.52 -18.14
C ASN A 459 13.10 -24.01 -17.82
N LYS A 460 12.92 -23.65 -16.54
CA LYS A 460 12.91 -22.25 -16.07
C LYS A 460 14.26 -21.54 -16.27
N GLU A 461 15.36 -22.29 -16.43
CA GLU A 461 16.72 -21.74 -16.52
C GLU A 461 17.12 -21.32 -17.94
N GLN A 462 16.32 -21.65 -18.96
CA GLN A 462 16.64 -21.39 -20.37
C GLN A 462 15.53 -20.63 -21.11
N LEU A 463 14.75 -19.83 -20.39
CA LEU A 463 13.73 -18.97 -20.98
C LEU A 463 14.37 -17.75 -21.65
N TYR A 464 14.47 -17.78 -22.97
CA TYR A 464 14.74 -16.60 -23.79
C TYR A 464 13.42 -15.94 -24.18
N CYS A 465 13.18 -14.73 -23.67
CA CYS A 465 12.05 -13.92 -24.08
C CYS A 465 12.51 -12.99 -25.22
N ILE A 466 12.06 -13.24 -26.44
CA ILE A 466 12.34 -12.40 -27.60
C ILE A 466 11.09 -11.55 -27.84
N ALA A 467 11.19 -10.24 -27.64
CA ALA A 467 10.16 -9.31 -28.08
C ALA A 467 10.21 -9.26 -29.62
N THR A 468 9.18 -9.77 -30.28
CA THR A 468 9.04 -9.68 -31.73
C THR A 468 7.97 -8.64 -32.05
N ASP A 469 8.34 -7.63 -32.83
CA ASP A 469 7.41 -6.61 -33.33
C ASP A 469 6.48 -7.13 -34.44
N ASP A 470 6.74 -8.36 -34.92
CA ASP A 470 6.15 -8.88 -36.15
C ASP A 470 5.64 -10.30 -35.93
N MET A 471 4.34 -10.43 -35.67
CA MET A 471 3.64 -11.71 -35.50
C MET A 471 3.63 -12.57 -36.77
N MET A 472 4.19 -12.10 -37.90
CA MET A 472 4.01 -12.72 -39.22
C MET A 472 5.14 -13.63 -39.72
N ASN A 473 6.30 -13.75 -39.06
CA ASN A 473 7.40 -14.59 -39.55
C ASN A 473 7.58 -15.89 -38.77
N VAL A 474 6.66 -16.84 -39.01
CA VAL A 474 6.64 -18.17 -38.39
C VAL A 474 7.93 -18.98 -38.66
N GLU A 475 8.63 -18.72 -39.78
CA GLU A 475 9.84 -19.47 -40.16
C GLU A 475 11.07 -19.19 -39.27
N LYS A 476 11.16 -18.00 -38.65
CA LYS A 476 12.28 -17.67 -37.74
C LYS A 476 12.23 -18.45 -36.42
N TYR A 477 11.07 -18.99 -36.02
CA TYR A 477 10.93 -19.71 -34.75
C TYR A 477 11.52 -21.13 -34.81
N ASN A 478 11.54 -21.78 -35.98
CA ASN A 478 12.09 -23.12 -36.15
C ASN A 478 13.63 -23.17 -36.15
N THR A 479 14.32 -22.03 -36.20
CA THR A 479 15.79 -21.97 -36.12
C THR A 479 16.31 -21.72 -34.69
N LEU A 480 15.39 -21.53 -33.72
CA LEU A 480 15.70 -21.27 -32.32
C LEU A 480 15.36 -22.45 -31.39
N ALA A 481 14.73 -23.51 -31.92
CA ALA A 481 14.55 -24.80 -31.27
C ALA A 481 15.71 -25.74 -31.63
#